data_AF-A0A328AQK2-F1
#
_entry.id   AF-A0A328AQK2-F1
#
_cell.length_a   1.000
_cell.length_b   1.000
_cell.length_c   1.000
_cell.angle_alpha   90.00
_cell.angle_beta   90.00
_cell.angle_gamma   90.00
#
_symmetry.space_group_name_H-M   'P 1'
#
loop_
_entity.id
_entity.type
_entity.pdbx_description
1 polymer ?
#
loop_
_entity_poly.entity_id
_entity_poly.type
_entity_poly.pdbx_seq_one_letter_code
_entity_poly.pdbx_strand_id
1 'polypeptide(L)'
;MGGGLARRLGGNRASLRRLVQRSRFGYRSRSMDMIAQLEARMAKAAAEDDFETAQALKDAIERLRRGESNLVEQQPGRMGLGSSQEAYVRDPSKPLPKKPDFMTRNVSPGGRRRR
;
A
#
# COMPACT_ATOMS: atom_id res chain seq x y z
N MET A 1 -57.71 -8.76 -26.69
CA MET A 1 -56.90 -9.10 -25.51
C MET A 1 -55.44 -8.81 -25.87
N GLY A 2 -54.82 -7.67 -25.58
CA GLY A 2 -54.91 -6.83 -24.39
C GLY A 2 -53.60 -6.97 -23.59
N GLY A 3 -52.71 -5.97 -23.65
CA GLY A 3 -51.52 -5.81 -22.79
C GLY A 3 -50.22 -6.33 -23.42
N GLY A 4 -49.08 -5.63 -23.37
CA GLY A 4 -48.74 -4.38 -22.70
C GLY A 4 -47.22 -4.24 -22.72
N LEU A 5 -46.75 -3.14 -23.31
CA LEU A 5 -45.61 -2.31 -22.93
C LEU A 5 -44.57 -2.92 -21.96
N ALA A 6 -43.32 -3.06 -22.41
CA ALA A 6 -42.23 -2.24 -21.89
C ALA A 6 -40.90 -2.55 -22.57
N ARG A 7 -40.47 -1.61 -23.40
CA ARG A 7 -39.05 -1.35 -23.67
C ARG A 7 -38.30 -1.29 -22.33
N ARG A 8 -37.20 -2.02 -22.21
CA ARG A 8 -36.08 -1.59 -21.37
C ARG A 8 -34.78 -1.78 -22.15
N LEU A 9 -34.49 -0.76 -22.94
CA LEU A 9 -33.14 -0.44 -23.37
C LEU A 9 -32.28 -0.33 -22.11
N GLY A 10 -31.51 -1.37 -21.81
CA GLY A 10 -30.49 -1.36 -20.77
C GLY A 10 -29.33 -0.50 -21.24
N GLY A 11 -29.47 0.81 -21.03
CA GLY A 11 -28.43 1.79 -21.25
C GLY A 11 -27.19 1.55 -20.40
N ASN A 12 -26.06 1.96 -20.98
CA ASN A 12 -24.84 2.42 -20.31
C ASN A 12 -24.16 1.47 -19.31
N ARG A 13 -23.40 0.50 -19.84
CA ARG A 13 -22.13 0.07 -19.22
C ARG A 13 -20.93 0.93 -19.66
N ALA A 14 -21.19 2.14 -20.16
CA ALA A 14 -20.18 3.07 -20.68
C ALA A 14 -19.98 4.31 -19.78
N SER A 15 -20.30 4.21 -18.50
CA SER A 15 -20.07 5.29 -17.53
C SER A 15 -19.54 4.69 -16.23
N LEU A 16 -18.35 5.14 -15.82
CA LEU A 16 -17.64 4.90 -14.55
C LEU A 16 -16.38 4.02 -14.55
N ARG A 17 -15.53 4.15 -15.57
CA ARG A 17 -14.06 4.12 -15.36
C ARG A 17 -13.35 5.14 -16.25
N ARG A 18 -13.85 6.37 -16.24
CA ARG A 18 -13.04 7.55 -16.59
C ARG A 18 -12.76 8.26 -15.26
N LEU A 19 -11.51 8.64 -15.07
CA LEU A 19 -11.02 9.53 -14.00
C LEU A 19 -10.57 8.90 -12.66
N VAL A 20 -9.48 8.13 -12.70
CA VAL A 20 -8.42 8.29 -11.68
C VAL A 20 -7.09 8.55 -12.41
N GLN A 21 -7.11 9.54 -13.30
CA GLN A 21 -5.90 10.27 -13.68
C GLN A 21 -5.81 11.49 -12.76
N ARG A 22 -5.59 11.25 -11.46
CA ARG A 22 -5.36 12.33 -10.51
C ARG A 22 -3.95 12.15 -9.95
N SER A 23 -3.09 13.09 -10.35
CA SER A 23 -1.83 13.50 -9.74
C SER A 23 -0.70 12.46 -9.61
N ARG A 24 -0.11 12.07 -10.75
CA ARG A 24 1.34 11.76 -10.79
C ARG A 24 2.21 12.99 -11.09
N PHE A 25 1.61 14.17 -11.21
CA PHE A 25 2.24 15.41 -11.70
C PHE A 25 2.60 16.45 -10.62
N GLY A 26 2.14 16.29 -9.37
CA GLY A 26 2.32 17.31 -8.32
C GLY A 26 3.73 17.40 -7.71
N TYR A 27 4.57 16.39 -7.91
CA TYR A 27 5.91 16.35 -7.31
C TYR A 27 7.00 16.92 -8.22
N ARG A 28 6.76 16.99 -9.54
CA ARG A 28 7.77 17.45 -10.50
C ARG A 28 7.91 18.97 -10.54
N SER A 29 6.85 19.72 -10.23
CA SER A 29 6.93 21.19 -10.18
C SER A 29 7.68 21.69 -8.96
N ARG A 30 7.37 21.16 -7.77
CA ARG A 30 8.01 21.59 -6.51
C ARG A 30 9.52 21.29 -6.48
N SER A 31 9.98 20.18 -7.05
CA SER A 31 11.42 19.88 -7.12
C SER A 31 12.15 20.80 -8.11
N MET A 32 11.52 21.19 -9.22
CA MET A 32 12.10 22.14 -10.18
C MET A 32 12.23 23.54 -9.58
N ASP A 33 11.21 24.00 -8.85
CA ASP A 33 11.26 25.27 -8.11
C ASP A 33 12.37 25.27 -7.06
N MET A 34 12.57 24.13 -6.39
CA MET A 34 13.61 23.98 -5.36
C MET A 34 15.02 23.92 -5.93
N ILE A 35 15.22 23.26 -7.08
CA ILE A 35 16.50 23.24 -7.80
C ILE A 35 16.88 24.67 -8.23
N ALA A 36 15.95 25.44 -8.79
CA ALA A 36 16.21 26.82 -9.19
C ALA A 36 16.63 27.71 -8.01
N GLN A 37 16.03 27.54 -6.83
CA GLN A 37 16.44 28.25 -5.62
C GLN A 37 17.85 27.87 -5.15
N LEU A 38 18.23 26.61 -5.26
CA LEU A 38 19.58 26.14 -4.91
C LEU A 38 20.62 26.65 -5.90
N GLU A 39 20.31 26.69 -7.20
CA GLU A 39 21.19 27.25 -8.23
C GLU A 39 21.44 28.75 -7.99
N ALA A 40 20.41 29.51 -7.61
CA ALA A 40 20.56 30.92 -7.25
C ALA A 40 21.46 31.12 -6.01
N ARG A 41 21.34 30.27 -4.99
CA ARG A 41 22.19 30.30 -3.80
C ARG A 41 23.64 29.92 -4.12
N MET A 42 23.84 28.94 -5.00
CA MET A 42 25.16 28.52 -5.45
C MET A 42 25.87 29.64 -6.20
N ALA A 43 25.16 30.34 -7.09
CA ALA A 43 25.71 31.51 -7.80
C ALA A 43 26.09 32.64 -6.84
N LYS A 44 25.28 32.87 -5.79
CA LYS A 44 25.60 33.85 -4.74
C LYS A 44 26.86 33.47 -3.96
N ALA A 45 26.96 32.22 -3.51
CA ALA A 45 28.14 31.71 -2.81
C ALA A 45 29.41 31.82 -3.65
N ALA A 46 29.33 31.47 -4.95
CA ALA A 46 30.44 31.61 -5.88
C ALA A 46 30.87 33.06 -6.09
N ALA A 47 29.94 34.03 -6.01
CA ALA A 47 30.26 35.45 -6.09
C ALA A 47 30.90 36.00 -4.81
N GLU A 48 30.73 35.30 -3.67
CA GLU A 48 31.34 35.62 -2.38
C GLU A 48 32.65 34.81 -2.14
N ASP A 49 33.16 34.11 -3.15
CA ASP A 49 34.31 33.19 -3.09
C ASP A 49 34.17 32.05 -2.05
N ASP A 50 32.94 31.73 -1.63
CA ASP A 50 32.64 30.62 -0.73
C ASP A 50 32.44 29.33 -1.54
N PHE A 51 33.55 28.74 -1.96
CA PHE A 51 33.55 27.53 -2.79
C PHE A 51 33.10 26.27 -2.03
N GLU A 52 33.28 26.22 -0.72
CA GLU A 52 32.83 25.07 0.08
C GLU A 52 31.30 24.98 0.09
N THR A 53 30.62 26.08 0.35
CA THR A 53 29.16 26.11 0.30
C THR A 53 28.63 25.92 -1.12
N ALA A 54 29.30 26.47 -2.13
CA ALA A 54 28.92 26.24 -3.54
C ALA A 54 29.00 24.75 -3.91
N GLN A 55 30.05 24.04 -3.46
CA GLN A 55 30.19 22.60 -3.69
C GLN A 55 29.10 21.80 -2.96
N ALA A 56 28.81 22.13 -1.70
CA ALA A 56 27.73 21.47 -0.95
C ALA A 56 26.35 21.66 -1.60
N LEU A 57 26.08 22.85 -2.16
CA LEU A 57 24.86 23.15 -2.89
C LEU A 57 24.78 22.37 -4.21
N LYS A 58 25.91 22.22 -4.93
CA LYS A 58 25.99 21.40 -6.14
C LYS A 58 25.64 19.94 -5.86
N ASP A 59 26.21 19.35 -4.81
CA ASP A 59 25.93 17.97 -4.41
C ASP A 59 24.44 17.79 -4.04
N ALA A 60 23.84 18.78 -3.37
CA ALA A 60 22.42 18.78 -3.06
C ALA A 60 21.53 18.83 -4.32
N ILE A 61 21.91 19.64 -5.32
CA ILE A 61 21.22 19.71 -6.62
C ILE A 61 21.31 18.37 -7.36
N GLU A 62 22.50 17.76 -7.41
CA GLU A 62 22.69 16.46 -8.05
C GLU A 62 21.84 15.37 -7.39
N ARG A 63 21.82 15.32 -6.05
CA ARG A 63 20.99 14.37 -5.30
C ARG A 63 19.51 14.52 -5.65
N LEU A 64 19.00 15.75 -5.74
CA LEU A 64 17.62 16.02 -6.14
C LEU A 64 17.34 15.65 -7.60
N ARG A 65 18.27 15.91 -8.52
CA ARG A 65 18.14 15.55 -9.95
C ARG A 65 18.13 14.04 -10.17
N ARG A 66 18.93 13.29 -9.41
CA ARG A 66 18.95 11.82 -9.44
C ARG A 66 17.74 11.18 -8.76
N GLY A 67 16.99 11.96 -7.97
CA GLY A 67 15.88 11.44 -7.18
C GLY A 67 16.35 10.52 -6.05
N GLU A 68 17.60 10.66 -5.63
CA GLU A 68 18.18 9.90 -4.51
C GLU A 68 17.55 10.39 -3.21
N SER A 69 16.52 9.66 -2.75
CA SER A 69 15.91 9.86 -1.45
C SER A 69 16.20 8.66 -0.56
N ASN A 70 16.62 8.90 0.68
CA ASN A 70 16.71 7.86 1.72
C ASN A 70 15.32 7.37 2.19
N LEU A 71 14.25 7.84 1.54
CA LEU A 71 12.88 7.43 1.79
C LEU A 71 12.63 6.10 1.08
N VAL A 72 12.49 5.03 1.86
CA VAL A 72 12.04 3.73 1.37
C VAL A 72 10.52 3.70 1.43
N GLU A 73 9.87 3.06 0.45
CA GLU A 73 8.43 2.81 0.50
C GLU A 73 8.08 2.06 1.80
N GLN A 74 7.10 2.60 2.53
CA GLN A 74 6.61 1.93 3.72
C GLN A 74 5.97 0.60 3.34
N GLN A 75 6.45 -0.49 3.94
CA GLN A 75 5.85 -1.80 3.79
C GLN A 75 4.64 -1.91 4.74
N PRO A 76 3.40 -1.98 4.23
CA PRO A 76 2.21 -2.10 5.08
C PRO A 76 2.35 -3.35 5.97
N GLY A 77 2.05 -3.20 7.26
CA GLY A 77 2.20 -4.28 8.25
C GLY A 77 3.44 -4.24 9.13
N ARG A 78 4.56 -3.66 8.68
CA ARG A 78 5.81 -3.64 9.46
C ARG A 78 5.74 -2.75 10.71
N MET A 79 4.80 -1.82 10.74
CA MET A 79 4.63 -0.87 11.85
C MET A 79 3.73 -1.36 12.99
N GLY A 80 3.27 -2.62 12.96
CA GLY A 80 2.42 -3.17 14.03
C GLY A 80 1.03 -2.52 14.15
N LEU A 81 0.64 -1.69 13.18
CA LEU A 81 -0.64 -0.97 13.15
C LEU A 81 -1.83 -1.83 12.67
N GLY A 82 -1.65 -3.17 12.62
CA GLY A 82 -2.68 -4.13 12.21
C GLY A 82 -3.00 -4.17 10.71
N SER A 83 -2.27 -3.43 9.86
CA SER A 83 -2.54 -3.31 8.42
C SER A 83 -1.97 -4.45 7.55
N SER A 84 -1.22 -5.38 8.14
CA SER A 84 -0.93 -6.68 7.54
C SER A 84 -1.37 -7.76 8.52
N GLN A 85 -2.45 -8.45 8.19
CA GLN A 85 -2.78 -9.71 8.82
C GLN A 85 -1.85 -10.76 8.19
N GLU A 86 -0.72 -11.03 8.82
CA GLU A 86 0.14 -12.13 8.38
C GLU A 86 -0.66 -13.44 8.51
N ALA A 87 -0.94 -14.07 7.37
CA ALA A 87 -1.58 -15.38 7.38
C ALA A 87 -0.61 -16.36 8.02
N TYR A 88 -1.03 -17.00 9.11
CA TYR A 88 -0.26 -18.06 9.74
C TYR A 88 0.05 -19.18 8.74
N VAL A 89 1.31 -19.31 8.33
CA VAL A 89 1.77 -20.39 7.45
C VAL A 89 2.19 -21.57 8.32
N ARG A 90 1.44 -22.67 8.22
CA ARG A 90 1.74 -23.90 8.93
C ARG A 90 2.96 -24.59 8.34
N ASP A 91 3.89 -25.03 9.19
CA ASP A 91 4.93 -25.98 8.83
C ASP A 91 4.30 -27.34 8.46
N PRO A 92 4.42 -27.82 7.21
CA PRO A 92 3.82 -29.09 6.79
C PRO A 92 4.43 -30.30 7.49
N SER A 93 5.67 -30.19 8.00
CA SER A 93 6.38 -31.28 8.69
C SER A 93 5.82 -31.57 10.09
N LYS A 94 5.07 -30.63 10.68
CA LYS A 94 4.52 -30.75 12.04
C LYS A 94 3.00 -30.99 11.99
N PRO A 95 2.53 -32.23 12.30
CA PRO A 95 1.11 -32.47 12.45
C PRO A 95 0.56 -31.68 13.65
N LEU A 96 -0.59 -31.02 13.46
CA LEU A 96 -1.29 -30.32 14.54
C LEU A 96 -1.84 -31.37 15.53
N PRO A 97 -1.77 -31.14 16.85
CA PRO A 97 -2.37 -32.06 17.81
C PRO A 97 -3.87 -32.23 17.52
N LYS A 98 -4.35 -33.46 17.67
CA LYS A 98 -5.77 -33.78 17.53
C LYS A 98 -6.55 -33.04 18.61
N LYS A 99 -7.70 -32.47 18.26
CA LYS A 99 -8.62 -31.87 19.23
C LYS A 99 -8.93 -32.91 20.32
N PRO A 100 -8.86 -32.56 21.61
CA PRO A 100 -9.24 -33.48 22.68
C PRO A 100 -10.68 -33.93 22.46
N ASP A 101 -10.94 -35.20 22.75
CA ASP A 101 -12.30 -35.73 22.65
C ASP A 101 -13.20 -34.95 23.63
N PHE A 102 -14.42 -34.65 23.18
CA PHE A 102 -15.43 -34.09 24.08
C PHE A 102 -15.66 -35.09 25.21
N MET A 103 -15.71 -34.58 26.45
CA MET A 103 -15.93 -35.35 27.70
C MET A 103 -17.28 -36.09 27.76
N THR A 104 -18.02 -36.16 26.65
CA THR A 104 -19.37 -36.71 26.54
C THR A 104 -19.42 -38.16 26.04
N ARG A 105 -18.27 -38.80 25.76
CA ARG A 105 -18.22 -40.22 25.36
C ARG A 105 -18.27 -41.23 26.51
N ASN A 106 -18.53 -40.79 27.75
CA ASN A 106 -18.69 -41.67 28.91
C ASN A 106 -20.17 -41.96 29.28
N VAL A 107 -21.06 -41.96 28.29
CA VAL A 107 -22.42 -42.50 28.47
C VAL A 107 -22.49 -43.82 27.73
N SER A 108 -22.34 -44.92 28.48
CA SER A 108 -22.65 -46.27 28.01
C SER A 108 -24.07 -46.25 27.43
N PRO A 109 -24.30 -46.65 26.17
CA PRO A 109 -25.65 -46.79 25.65
C PRO A 109 -26.41 -47.74 26.58
N GLY A 110 -27.45 -47.22 27.23
CA GLY A 110 -28.17 -47.90 28.31
C GLY A 110 -28.39 -49.37 28.03
N GLY A 111 -28.02 -50.20 29.00
CA GLY A 111 -28.24 -51.64 28.98
C GLY A 111 -29.66 -51.95 28.55
N ARG A 112 -29.77 -52.69 27.44
CA ARG A 112 -31.02 -53.21 26.89
C ARG A 112 -31.69 -54.05 27.98
N ARG A 113 -32.72 -53.52 28.65
CA ARG A 113 -33.60 -54.33 29.52
C ARG A 113 -34.28 -55.36 28.62
N ARG A 114 -33.76 -56.59 28.61
CA ARG A 114 -34.45 -57.75 28.02
C ARG A 114 -35.69 -58.02 28.88
N ARG A 115 -36.86 -57.98 28.26
CA ARG A 115 -38.10 -58.52 28.80
C ARG A 115 -38.11 -60.03 28.62
#